data_AF-A0AAW5YAT7-F1
#
_entry.id   AF-A0AAW5YAT7-F1
#
_cell.length_a   1.000
_cell.length_b   1.000
_cell.length_c   1.000
_cell.angle_alpha   90.00
_cell.angle_beta   90.00
_cell.angle_gamma   90.00
#
_symmetry.space_group_name_H-M   'P 1'
#
loop_
_entity.id
_entity.type
_entity.pdbx_description
1 polymer ?
#
loop_
_entity_poly.entity_id
_entity_poly.type
_entity_poly.pdbx_seq_one_letter_code
_entity_poly.pdbx_strand_id
1 'polypeptide(L)'
;MIKVTDIDLAFTKNYLRVDHTDDDQLIELIIVAAKSYIQSYLNKKFNEFEELPDELTIPCLALASHWYERREIQTDKSANEVLYTFAGILDMHRIFIGGELL
;
A
#
# COMPACT_ATOMS: atom_id res chain seq x y z
N MET A 1 -5.37 12.81 -12.04
CA MET A 1 -5.17 11.37 -11.74
C MET A 1 -5.38 11.18 -10.25
N ILE A 2 -5.90 10.03 -9.80
CA ILE A 2 -6.13 9.81 -8.35
C ILE A 2 -4.79 9.63 -7.63
N LYS A 3 -4.57 10.39 -6.55
CA LYS A 3 -3.36 10.24 -5.72
C LYS A 3 -3.59 9.17 -4.66
N VAL A 4 -2.50 8.61 -4.12
CA VAL A 4 -2.56 7.63 -3.03
C VAL A 4 -3.32 8.14 -1.80
N THR A 5 -3.29 9.46 -1.54
CA THR A 5 -4.07 10.10 -0.47
C THR A 5 -5.58 10.05 -0.72
N ASP A 6 -5.98 10.11 -1.98
CA ASP A 6 -7.39 10.22 -2.42
C ASP A 6 -8.07 8.85 -2.56
N ILE A 7 -7.32 7.73 -2.41
CA ILE A 7 -7.90 6.39 -2.40
C ILE A 7 -8.90 6.29 -1.25
N ASP A 8 -10.15 6.00 -1.60
CA ASP A 8 -11.26 5.81 -0.67
C ASP A 8 -11.89 4.42 -0.80
N LEU A 9 -12.93 4.17 -0.02
CA LEU A 9 -13.66 2.91 -0.02
C LEU A 9 -14.24 2.58 -1.40
N ALA A 10 -14.90 3.54 -2.05
CA ALA A 10 -15.56 3.32 -3.34
C ALA A 10 -14.56 2.96 -4.44
N PHE A 11 -13.45 3.68 -4.52
CA PHE A 11 -12.39 3.43 -5.47
C PHE A 11 -11.74 2.06 -5.23
N THR A 12 -11.48 1.73 -3.97
CA THR A 12 -10.87 0.45 -3.60
C THR A 12 -11.82 -0.72 -3.88
N LYS A 13 -13.11 -0.62 -3.55
CA LYS A 13 -14.11 -1.64 -3.87
C LYS A 13 -14.20 -1.91 -5.37
N ASN A 14 -14.19 -0.85 -6.18
CA ASN A 14 -14.17 -1.00 -7.64
C ASN A 14 -12.91 -1.74 -8.11
N TYR A 15 -11.73 -1.40 -7.56
CA TYR A 15 -10.49 -2.10 -7.85
C TYR A 15 -10.54 -3.59 -7.45
N LEU A 16 -11.09 -3.90 -6.27
CA LEU A 16 -11.25 -5.25 -5.74
C LEU A 16 -12.41 -6.05 -6.37
N ARG A 17 -13.26 -5.40 -7.17
CA ARG A 17 -14.51 -5.95 -7.71
C ARG A 17 -15.49 -6.43 -6.62
N VAL A 18 -15.61 -5.66 -5.55
CA VAL A 18 -16.53 -5.90 -4.44
C VAL A 18 -17.77 -5.01 -4.60
N ASP A 19 -18.94 -5.62 -4.76
CA ASP A 19 -20.23 -4.94 -5.01
C ASP A 19 -21.17 -4.93 -3.78
N HIS A 20 -20.83 -5.63 -2.71
CA HIS A 20 -21.58 -5.68 -1.44
C HIS A 20 -20.98 -4.76 -0.38
N THR A 21 -21.69 -4.56 0.74
CA THR A 21 -21.28 -3.65 1.84
C THR A 21 -20.72 -4.39 3.06
N ASP A 22 -20.84 -5.72 3.13
CA ASP A 22 -20.46 -6.49 4.32
C ASP A 22 -18.99 -6.34 4.72
N ASP A 23 -18.12 -6.03 3.75
CA ASP A 23 -16.68 -5.86 3.95
C ASP A 23 -16.25 -4.40 4.05
N ASP A 24 -17.16 -3.42 4.06
CA ASP A 24 -16.80 -1.99 3.98
C ASP A 24 -15.84 -1.59 5.10
N GLN A 25 -16.12 -1.99 6.35
CA GLN A 25 -15.26 -1.71 7.49
C GLN A 25 -13.89 -2.38 7.37
N LEU A 26 -13.84 -3.59 6.82
CA LEU A 26 -12.59 -4.32 6.59
C LEU A 26 -11.75 -3.63 5.51
N ILE A 27 -12.38 -3.22 4.40
CA ILE A 27 -11.70 -2.55 3.29
C ILE A 27 -11.18 -1.18 3.76
N GLU A 28 -11.94 -0.42 4.53
CA GLU A 28 -11.47 0.83 5.13
C GLU A 28 -10.23 0.63 6.01
N LEU A 29 -10.25 -0.39 6.88
CA LEU A 29 -9.09 -0.74 7.71
C LEU A 29 -7.86 -1.07 6.86
N ILE A 30 -8.04 -1.86 5.79
CA ILE A 30 -6.99 -2.26 4.86
C ILE A 30 -6.40 -1.04 4.14
N ILE A 31 -7.23 -0.10 3.67
CA ILE A 31 -6.78 1.14 3.01
C ILE A 31 -5.87 1.93 3.96
N VAL A 32 -6.30 2.12 5.21
CA VAL A 32 -5.51 2.84 6.23
C VAL A 32 -4.18 2.12 6.49
N ALA A 33 -4.22 0.80 6.66
CA ALA A 33 -3.02 -0.01 6.87
C ALA A 33 -2.05 0.09 5.68
N ALA A 34 -2.56 0.08 4.43
CA ALA A 34 -1.72 0.07 3.23
C ALA A 34 -1.01 1.41 3.05
N LYS A 35 -1.74 2.52 3.24
CA LYS A 35 -1.16 3.88 3.26
C LYS A 35 -0.11 4.03 4.37
N SER A 36 -0.38 3.49 5.55
CA SER A 36 0.57 3.53 6.69
C SER A 36 1.82 2.71 6.40
N TYR A 37 1.66 1.52 5.82
CA TYR A 37 2.74 0.64 5.44
C TYR A 37 3.69 1.31 4.44
N ILE A 38 3.15 1.90 3.37
CA ILE A 38 3.95 2.61 2.37
C ILE A 38 4.75 3.74 3.00
N GLN A 39 4.11 4.61 3.80
CA GLN A 39 4.82 5.71 4.46
C GLN A 39 5.93 5.22 5.40
N SER A 40 5.71 4.07 6.06
CA SER A 40 6.72 3.44 6.92
C SER A 40 7.87 2.86 6.10
N TYR A 41 7.57 2.18 4.99
CA TYR A 41 8.57 1.65 4.07
C TYR A 41 9.44 2.77 3.50
N LEU A 42 8.81 3.88 3.07
CA LEU A 42 9.48 5.03 2.48
C LEU A 42 10.29 5.85 3.49
N ASN A 43 10.09 5.63 4.81
CA ASN A 43 10.57 6.51 5.87
C ASN A 43 10.17 7.98 5.63
N LYS A 44 8.98 8.21 5.07
CA LYS A 44 8.50 9.53 4.66
C LYS A 44 6.98 9.57 4.65
N LYS A 45 6.38 10.59 5.26
CA LYS A 45 4.93 10.80 5.24
C LYS A 45 4.49 11.42 3.92
N PHE A 46 3.26 11.13 3.50
CA PHE A 46 2.75 11.64 2.21
C PHE A 46 2.67 13.18 2.15
N ASN A 47 2.44 13.83 3.28
CA ASN A 47 2.40 15.30 3.39
C ASN A 47 3.81 15.94 3.44
N GLU A 48 4.88 15.16 3.47
CA GLU A 48 6.28 15.64 3.43
C GLU A 48 6.85 15.65 1.99
N PHE A 49 6.07 15.20 1.00
CA PHE A 49 6.43 15.32 -0.40
C PHE A 49 6.10 16.73 -0.90
N GLU A 50 7.05 17.38 -1.59
CA GLU A 50 6.77 18.61 -2.33
C GLU A 50 5.77 18.33 -3.46
N GLU A 51 6.00 17.25 -4.21
CA GLU A 51 5.06 16.66 -5.14
C GLU A 51 4.89 15.18 -4.83
N LEU A 52 3.67 14.77 -4.47
CA LEU A 52 3.36 13.37 -4.15
C LEU A 52 3.37 12.52 -5.45
N PRO A 53 4.27 11.53 -5.56
CA PRO A 53 4.41 10.75 -6.78
C PRO A 53 3.15 9.94 -7.10
N ASP A 54 2.72 10.03 -8.35
CA ASP A 54 1.52 9.35 -8.84
C ASP A 54 1.60 7.83 -8.76
N GLU A 55 2.79 7.28 -8.95
CA GLU A 55 3.03 5.84 -8.99
C GLU A 55 2.85 5.15 -7.63
N LEU A 56 2.78 5.90 -6.51
CA LEU A 56 2.47 5.33 -5.19
C LEU A 56 1.04 4.80 -5.07
N THR A 57 0.14 5.19 -5.97
CA THR A 57 -1.26 4.73 -5.99
C THR A 57 -1.35 3.22 -6.24
N ILE A 58 -0.58 2.69 -7.21
CA ILE A 58 -0.65 1.26 -7.60
C ILE A 58 -0.15 0.31 -6.49
N PRO A 59 1.02 0.53 -5.87
CA PRO A 59 1.46 -0.27 -4.72
C PRO A 59 0.45 -0.27 -3.57
N CYS A 60 -0.23 0.85 -3.32
CA CYS A 60 -1.25 0.94 -2.27
C CYS A 60 -2.46 0.03 -2.56
N LEU A 61 -2.96 0.06 -3.79
CA LEU A 61 -4.08 -0.79 -4.22
C LEU A 61 -3.69 -2.26 -4.25
N ALA A 62 -2.46 -2.57 -4.67
CA ALA A 62 -1.96 -3.94 -4.70
C ALA A 62 -1.80 -4.53 -3.29
N LEU A 63 -1.30 -3.75 -2.32
CA LEU A 63 -1.29 -4.15 -0.91
C LEU A 63 -2.71 -4.37 -0.40
N ALA A 64 -3.64 -3.49 -0.74
CA ALA A 64 -5.04 -3.62 -0.34
C ALA A 64 -5.68 -4.91 -0.90
N SER A 65 -5.49 -5.20 -2.19
CA SER A 65 -5.93 -6.47 -2.80
C SER A 65 -5.28 -7.68 -2.15
N HIS A 66 -3.97 -7.63 -1.92
CA HIS A 66 -3.27 -8.74 -1.31
C HIS A 66 -3.81 -9.09 0.07
N TRP A 67 -3.97 -8.11 0.97
CA TRP A 67 -4.48 -8.33 2.32
C TRP A 67 -5.98 -8.64 2.36
N TYR A 68 -6.76 -8.10 1.43
CA TYR A 68 -8.18 -8.42 1.32
C TYR A 68 -8.40 -9.87 0.87
N GLU A 69 -7.65 -10.34 -0.13
CA GLU A 69 -7.72 -11.71 -0.64
C GLU A 69 -7.16 -12.73 0.35
N ARG A 70 -6.07 -12.37 1.06
CA ARG A 70 -5.33 -13.28 1.95
C ARG A 70 -5.51 -12.81 3.39
N ARG A 71 -6.67 -13.16 3.96
CA ARG A 71 -7.04 -12.88 5.36
C ARG A 71 -6.44 -13.85 6.37
N GLU A 72 -5.38 -14.55 5.98
CA GLU A 72 -4.69 -15.56 6.78
C GLU A 72 -3.21 -15.23 6.84
N ILE A 73 -2.58 -15.56 7.96
CA ILE A 73 -1.13 -15.43 8.10
C ILE A 73 -0.48 -16.45 7.17
N GLN A 74 0.21 -15.97 6.14
CA GLN A 74 0.98 -16.85 5.26
C GLN A 74 2.34 -17.14 5.89
N THR A 75 2.63 -18.43 6.08
CA THR A 75 3.94 -18.88 6.60
C THR A 75 4.96 -19.18 5.49
N ASP A 76 4.56 -19.04 4.22
CA ASP A 76 5.38 -19.34 3.03
C ASP A 76 5.93 -18.08 2.33
N LYS A 77 6.89 -18.29 1.42
CA LYS A 77 7.61 -17.26 0.63
C LYS A 77 6.71 -16.21 -0.04
N SER A 78 5.45 -16.54 -0.32
CA SER A 78 4.45 -15.67 -0.95
C SER A 78 4.14 -14.40 -0.15
N ALA A 79 4.34 -14.41 1.18
CA ALA A 79 4.19 -13.22 2.01
C ALA A 79 5.19 -12.10 1.63
N ASN A 80 6.37 -12.47 1.11
CA ASN A 80 7.40 -11.51 0.69
C ASN A 80 7.22 -11.04 -0.78
N GLU A 81 6.48 -11.75 -1.62
CA GLU A 81 6.42 -11.50 -3.07
C GLU A 81 5.77 -10.15 -3.45
N VAL A 82 4.74 -9.72 -2.71
CA VAL A 82 4.06 -8.45 -3.02
C VAL A 82 4.95 -7.25 -2.73
N LEU A 83 5.77 -7.34 -1.67
CA LEU A 83 6.78 -6.32 -1.39
C LEU A 83 7.84 -6.27 -2.48
N TYR A 84 8.28 -7.42 -2.99
CA TYR A 84 9.28 -7.45 -4.07
C TYR A 84 8.74 -6.91 -5.40
N THR A 85 7.46 -7.13 -5.70
CA THR A 85 6.87 -6.71 -7.00
C THR A 85 6.84 -5.18 -7.12
N PHE A 86 6.60 -4.48 -6.02
CA PHE A 86 6.53 -3.01 -6.00
C PHE A 86 7.74 -2.35 -5.32
N ALA A 87 8.71 -3.12 -4.82
CA ALA A 87 9.94 -2.61 -4.23
C ALA A 87 10.63 -1.61 -5.16
N GLY A 88 10.72 -1.90 -6.46
CA GLY A 88 11.33 -0.97 -7.41
C GLY A 88 10.65 0.41 -7.46
N ILE A 89 9.32 0.48 -7.35
CA ILE A 89 8.59 1.76 -7.29
C ILE A 89 8.84 2.44 -5.95
N LEU A 90 8.73 1.70 -4.86
CA LEU A 90 8.85 2.27 -3.52
C LEU A 90 10.28 2.72 -3.20
N ASP A 91 11.29 1.96 -3.63
CA ASP A 91 12.71 2.26 -3.41
C ASP A 91 13.13 3.57 -4.07
N MET A 92 12.50 3.98 -5.18
CA MET A 92 12.77 5.29 -5.81
C MET A 92 12.43 6.48 -4.91
N HIS A 93 11.50 6.30 -3.97
CA HIS A 93 11.01 7.36 -3.07
C HIS A 93 11.44 7.17 -1.62
N ARG A 94 12.19 6.11 -1.34
CA ARG A 94 12.57 5.72 0.01
C ARG A 94 13.72 6.57 0.51
N ILE A 95 13.57 7.13 1.70
CA ILE A 95 14.68 7.75 2.43
C ILE A 95 15.46 6.66 3.15
N PHE A 96 16.69 6.42 2.71
CA PHE A 96 17.62 5.54 3.41
C PHE A 96 18.21 6.27 4.61
N ILE A 97 17.78 5.89 5.81
CA ILE A 97 18.39 6.36 7.05
C ILE A 97 19.61 5.46 7.30
N GLY A 98 20.81 6.00 7.08
CA GLY A 98 22.05 5.26 7.26
C GLY A 98 22.23 4.78 8.70
N GLY A 99 22.00 3.48 8.92
CA GLY A 99 22.77 2.72 9.89
C GLY A 99 24.06 2.28 9.19
N GLU A 100 25.19 2.44 9.86
CA GLU A 100 26.51 2.05 9.36
C GLU A 100 26.44 0.71 8.62
N LEU A 101 26.98 0.68 7.40
CA LEU A 101 27.45 -0.56 6.81
C LEU A 101 28.49 -1.13 7.77
N LEU A 102 28.11 -2.13 8.57
CA LEU A 102 29.09 -3.02 9.21
C LEU A 102 29.74 -3.90 8.14
#